data_AF-B4G0B4-F1
#
_entry.id   AF-B4G0B4-F1
#
_cell.length_a   1.000
_cell.length_b   1.000
_cell.length_c   1.000
_cell.angle_alpha   90.00
_cell.angle_beta   90.00
_cell.angle_gamma   90.00
#
_symmetry.space_group_name_H-M   'P 1'
#
loop_
_entity.id
_entity.type
_entity.pdbx_description
1 polymer ?
#
loop_
_entity_poly.entity_id
_entity_poly.type
_entity_poly.pdbx_seq_one_letter_code
_entity_poly.pdbx_strand_id
1 'polypeptide(L)'
;MPSGTIGTLRALWDVFPLFTNTAWGENANLAFLEKHMGATFEERPKPWVSELNPDDIQSGDFLVLSKIRGRWGGFETLEKWVTGAYAGHTAVCLRDSDGKLWVGESGNENEQGEDVIAILPWEEWWEFEVTKDDSNPQIALLPLHPDLRAKFNETAAWIYAKSMEGKPYGYHNMIFSWIDTISDNYPPPLDAHVVASVMTVWSKLQPEYAANMWKEALNKRLGTKGLDLSEIIVESEKRGITFDKLLSVPENDSWVYEDGQSASCVAFVLMMYKEAGLFDPITSSIEVTEFTIKDAYILNFFEDNSTRLPEWCNKDDDVKLPFCQIKGKYRMELPGYNTMKPYAHMNERCPSLPPDYNRTKGC
;
A
#
# COMPACT_ATOMS: atom_id res chain seq x y z
N MET A 1 -23.54 12.11 -2.54
CA MET A 1 -23.63 13.60 -2.51
C MET A 1 -24.31 14.07 -3.80
N PRO A 2 -25.10 15.16 -3.81
CA PRO A 2 -25.69 15.64 -5.05
C PRO A 2 -24.59 16.13 -6.00
N SER A 3 -24.56 15.59 -7.22
CA SER A 3 -23.64 15.99 -8.28
C SER A 3 -23.94 17.42 -8.78
N GLY A 4 -22.91 18.21 -9.08
CA GLY A 4 -22.99 19.60 -9.54
C GLY A 4 -21.88 20.50 -8.97
N THR A 5 -21.73 21.72 -9.48
CA THR A 5 -20.63 22.66 -9.14
C THR A 5 -20.45 22.90 -7.64
N ILE A 6 -21.55 22.96 -6.89
CA ILE A 6 -21.52 23.12 -5.42
C ILE A 6 -20.99 21.85 -4.73
N GLY A 7 -21.34 20.67 -5.24
CA GLY A 7 -20.80 19.40 -4.77
C GLY A 7 -19.31 19.27 -5.04
N THR A 8 -18.85 19.67 -6.23
CA THR A 8 -17.43 19.69 -6.59
C THR A 8 -16.62 20.65 -5.73
N LEU A 9 -17.13 21.87 -5.47
CA LEU A 9 -16.46 22.84 -4.60
C LEU A 9 -16.38 22.35 -3.15
N ARG A 10 -17.41 21.66 -2.65
CA ARG A 10 -17.39 21.04 -1.31
C ARG A 10 -16.38 19.88 -1.24
N ALA A 11 -16.32 19.03 -2.27
CA ALA A 11 -15.34 17.95 -2.31
C ALA A 11 -13.90 18.50 -2.35
N LEU A 12 -13.64 19.56 -3.12
CA LEU A 12 -12.34 20.24 -3.12
C LEU A 12 -12.02 20.88 -1.76
N TRP A 13 -13.02 21.42 -1.07
CA TRP A 13 -12.86 21.96 0.28
C TRP A 13 -12.53 20.89 1.33
N ASP A 14 -13.09 19.68 1.18
CA ASP A 14 -12.81 18.56 2.07
C ASP A 14 -11.43 17.92 1.79
N VAL A 15 -10.97 17.95 0.53
CA VAL A 15 -9.72 17.29 0.10
C VAL A 15 -8.48 18.20 0.17
N PHE A 16 -8.59 19.48 -0.20
CA PHE A 16 -7.46 20.40 -0.21
C PHE A 16 -6.70 20.49 1.13
N PRO A 17 -7.36 20.55 2.30
CA PRO A 17 -6.67 20.64 3.59
C PRO A 17 -5.76 19.45 3.89
N LEU A 18 -6.10 18.26 3.36
CA LEU A 18 -5.39 17.00 3.62
C LEU A 18 -3.90 17.08 3.24
N PHE A 19 -3.58 17.85 2.20
CA PHE A 19 -2.22 17.96 1.66
C PHE A 19 -1.36 19.02 2.36
N THR A 20 -1.91 19.76 3.33
CA THR A 20 -1.17 20.83 4.00
C THR A 20 -0.29 20.28 5.13
N ASN A 21 0.97 20.70 5.21
CA ASN A 21 1.87 20.30 6.29
C ASN A 21 1.69 21.19 7.53
N THR A 22 0.50 21.15 8.13
CA THR A 22 0.12 21.98 9.29
C THR A 22 -0.71 21.17 10.28
N ALA A 23 -0.92 21.71 11.49
CA ALA A 23 -1.88 21.13 12.44
C ALA A 23 -3.32 21.08 11.89
N TRP A 24 -3.69 22.03 11.00
CA TRP A 24 -4.97 21.98 10.30
C TRP A 24 -5.04 20.80 9.34
N GLY A 25 -3.98 20.57 8.56
CA GLY A 25 -3.89 19.40 7.68
C GLY A 25 -3.92 18.09 8.45
N GLU A 26 -3.17 17.99 9.56
CA GLU A 26 -3.21 16.82 10.44
C GLU A 26 -4.64 16.53 10.95
N ASN A 27 -5.30 17.53 11.51
CA ASN A 27 -6.68 17.39 11.97
C ASN A 27 -7.67 17.08 10.83
N ALA A 28 -7.44 17.60 9.63
CA ALA A 28 -8.27 17.32 8.46
C ALA A 28 -8.13 15.86 8.01
N ASN A 29 -6.92 15.30 8.02
CA ASN A 29 -6.70 13.88 7.72
C ASN A 29 -7.41 12.99 8.73
N LEU A 30 -7.24 13.25 10.03
CA LEU A 30 -7.91 12.49 11.10
C LEU A 30 -9.44 12.56 10.97
N ALA A 31 -10.01 13.76 10.80
CA ALA A 31 -11.45 13.94 10.67
C ALA A 31 -12.00 13.29 9.39
N PHE A 32 -11.22 13.26 8.29
CA PHE A 32 -11.61 12.58 7.07
C PHE A 32 -11.68 11.06 7.29
N LEU A 33 -10.63 10.48 7.88
CA LEU A 33 -10.55 9.05 8.15
C LEU A 33 -11.64 8.61 9.15
N GLU A 34 -11.88 9.38 10.21
CA GLU A 34 -12.98 9.13 11.15
C GLU A 34 -14.35 9.15 10.45
N LYS A 35 -14.61 10.20 9.67
CA LYS A 35 -15.90 10.38 8.98
C LYS A 35 -16.17 9.29 7.93
N HIS A 36 -15.16 8.88 7.19
CA HIS A 36 -15.31 8.01 6.02
C HIS A 36 -15.01 6.54 6.29
N MET A 37 -14.22 6.24 7.32
CA MET A 37 -13.78 4.88 7.66
C MET A 37 -14.10 4.49 9.11
N GLY A 38 -14.47 5.43 9.97
CA GLY A 38 -14.60 5.17 11.40
C GLY A 38 -13.26 4.92 12.10
N ALA A 39 -12.14 5.33 11.49
CA ALA A 39 -10.82 5.23 12.11
C ALA A 39 -10.70 6.23 13.26
N THR A 40 -10.13 5.80 14.38
CA THR A 40 -10.05 6.64 15.59
C THR A 40 -8.73 7.36 15.70
N PHE A 41 -7.61 6.70 15.37
CA PHE A 41 -6.26 7.22 15.52
C PHE A 41 -6.07 7.91 16.88
N GLU A 42 -6.34 7.20 17.98
CA GLU A 42 -6.22 7.76 19.33
C GLU A 42 -4.78 8.17 19.65
N GLU A 43 -4.59 9.30 20.35
CA GLU A 43 -3.24 9.74 20.75
C GLU A 43 -2.64 8.80 21.81
N ARG A 44 -1.39 8.39 21.59
CA ARG A 44 -0.62 7.53 22.50
C ARG A 44 0.05 8.35 23.60
N PRO A 45 0.29 7.75 24.79
CA PRO A 45 1.19 8.35 25.77
C PRO A 45 2.60 8.52 25.19
N LYS A 46 3.34 9.51 25.71
CA LYS A 46 4.75 9.69 25.36
C LYS A 46 5.63 8.66 26.09
N PRO A 47 6.77 8.25 25.51
CA PRO A 47 7.35 8.72 24.25
C PRO A 47 6.66 8.14 23.00
N TRP A 48 6.66 8.91 21.90
CA TRP A 48 6.12 8.47 20.60
C TRP A 48 7.15 7.77 19.71
N VAL A 49 8.33 7.51 20.25
CA VAL A 49 9.39 6.73 19.61
C VAL A 49 9.84 5.73 20.66
N SER A 50 9.70 4.45 20.36
CA SER A 50 10.06 3.39 21.30
C SER A 50 11.57 3.18 21.34
N GLU A 51 12.09 2.87 22.53
CA GLU A 51 13.47 2.39 22.69
C GLU A 51 13.53 0.94 22.22
N LEU A 52 13.99 0.75 20.98
CA LEU A 52 14.03 -0.54 20.31
C LEU A 52 15.44 -1.13 20.28
N ASN A 53 15.52 -2.45 20.28
CA ASN A 53 16.75 -3.19 20.04
C ASN A 53 16.74 -3.74 18.60
N PRO A 54 17.54 -3.19 17.67
CA PRO A 54 17.56 -3.66 16.29
C PRO A 54 17.91 -5.14 16.14
N ASP A 55 18.61 -5.75 17.11
CA ASP A 55 18.96 -7.18 17.09
C ASP A 55 17.73 -8.11 17.15
N ASP A 56 16.60 -7.63 17.67
CA ASP A 56 15.36 -8.40 17.75
C ASP A 56 14.59 -8.43 16.42
N ILE A 57 14.94 -7.55 15.47
CA ILE A 57 14.30 -7.45 14.15
C ILE A 57 14.94 -8.46 13.19
N GLN A 58 14.16 -9.19 12.41
CA GLN A 58 14.66 -10.29 11.57
C GLN A 58 14.29 -10.11 10.10
N SER A 59 14.97 -10.85 9.23
CA SER A 59 14.65 -10.91 7.80
C SER A 59 13.19 -11.31 7.59
N GLY A 60 12.52 -10.57 6.73
CA GLY A 60 11.12 -10.75 6.40
C GLY A 60 10.16 -10.06 7.35
N ASP A 61 10.59 -9.49 8.48
CA ASP A 61 9.68 -8.69 9.33
C ASP A 61 9.13 -7.49 8.54
N PHE A 62 7.84 -7.25 8.68
CA PHE A 62 7.11 -6.27 7.86
C PHE A 62 7.00 -4.95 8.61
N LEU A 63 7.26 -3.85 7.92
CA LEU A 63 7.01 -2.50 8.41
C LEU A 63 5.77 -1.96 7.72
N VAL A 64 4.84 -1.45 8.51
CA VAL A 64 3.66 -0.75 8.02
C VAL A 64 3.67 0.67 8.55
N LEU A 65 3.42 1.62 7.65
CA LEU A 65 3.49 3.04 7.92
C LEU A 65 2.14 3.70 7.61
N SER A 66 1.80 4.69 8.42
CA SER A 66 0.70 5.61 8.18
C SER A 66 1.23 7.02 8.35
N LYS A 67 1.09 7.87 7.33
CA LYS A 67 1.34 9.31 7.35
C LYS A 67 0.00 10.03 7.39
N ILE A 68 -0.06 11.15 8.10
CA ILE A 68 -1.30 11.89 8.35
C ILE A 68 -1.13 13.40 8.18
N ARG A 69 0.01 13.85 7.65
CA ARG A 69 0.31 15.27 7.45
C ARG A 69 1.07 15.51 6.16
N GLY A 70 0.90 16.71 5.58
CA GLY A 70 1.62 17.11 4.38
C GLY A 70 1.21 16.37 3.12
N ARG A 71 2.03 16.46 2.08
CA ARG A 71 1.77 15.86 0.77
C ARG A 71 1.47 14.36 0.89
N TRP A 72 2.36 13.63 1.56
CA TRP A 72 2.24 12.18 1.72
C TRP A 72 1.06 11.78 2.60
N GLY A 73 0.80 12.48 3.71
CA GLY A 73 -0.39 12.21 4.52
C GLY A 73 -1.70 12.40 3.77
N GLY A 74 -1.78 13.40 2.90
CA GLY A 74 -2.96 13.61 2.05
C GLY A 74 -3.16 12.48 1.02
N PHE A 75 -2.08 12.03 0.36
CA PHE A 75 -2.15 10.88 -0.56
C PHE A 75 -2.57 9.62 0.16
N GLU A 76 -1.91 9.28 1.27
CA GLU A 76 -2.21 8.07 2.02
C GLU A 76 -3.63 8.10 2.62
N THR A 77 -4.17 9.26 3.00
CA THR A 77 -5.55 9.35 3.51
C THR A 77 -6.57 9.00 2.43
N LEU A 78 -6.33 9.39 1.19
CA LEU A 78 -7.18 8.98 0.07
C LEU A 78 -6.98 7.50 -0.28
N GLU A 79 -5.75 6.99 -0.23
CA GLU A 79 -5.44 5.58 -0.45
C GLU A 79 -6.12 4.69 0.61
N LYS A 80 -5.98 5.04 1.89
CA LYS A 80 -6.67 4.38 3.02
C LYS A 80 -8.17 4.29 2.76
N TRP A 81 -8.76 5.40 2.34
CA TRP A 81 -10.19 5.46 2.06
C TRP A 81 -10.65 4.54 0.93
N VAL A 82 -9.92 4.46 -0.19
CA VAL A 82 -10.33 3.62 -1.32
C VAL A 82 -9.98 2.14 -1.12
N THR A 83 -8.92 1.82 -0.39
CA THR A 83 -8.47 0.43 -0.16
C THR A 83 -9.09 -0.20 1.09
N GLY A 84 -9.49 0.62 2.06
CA GLY A 84 -9.81 0.17 3.41
C GLY A 84 -8.58 -0.15 4.25
N ALA A 85 -7.38 0.15 3.76
CA ALA A 85 -6.17 0.11 4.57
C ALA A 85 -6.21 1.24 5.60
N TYR A 86 -5.66 0.99 6.79
CA TYR A 86 -5.47 2.03 7.83
C TYR A 86 -4.00 2.48 7.87
N ALA A 87 -3.28 2.16 6.80
CA ALA A 87 -1.88 2.41 6.54
C ALA A 87 -1.74 2.77 5.05
N GLY A 88 -0.69 3.50 4.69
CA GLY A 88 -0.47 3.98 3.32
C GLY A 88 0.94 3.73 2.78
N HIS A 89 1.83 3.10 3.56
CA HIS A 89 3.12 2.64 3.03
C HIS A 89 3.61 1.40 3.75
N THR A 90 4.47 0.62 3.09
CA THR A 90 5.02 -0.63 3.62
C THR A 90 6.47 -0.81 3.23
N ALA A 91 7.23 -1.45 4.10
CA ALA A 91 8.61 -1.84 3.86
C ALA A 91 8.89 -3.22 4.49
N VAL A 92 10.08 -3.78 4.24
CA VAL A 92 10.50 -5.07 4.78
C VAL A 92 11.91 -5.01 5.32
N CYS A 93 12.13 -5.67 6.46
CA CYS A 93 13.43 -5.80 7.08
C CYS A 93 14.21 -6.98 6.49
N LEU A 94 15.51 -6.82 6.27
CA LEU A 94 16.41 -7.86 5.79
C LEU A 94 17.73 -7.82 6.57
N ARG A 95 18.25 -8.97 6.97
CA ARG A 95 19.61 -9.09 7.50
C ARG A 95 20.57 -9.57 6.42
N ASP A 96 21.72 -8.91 6.28
CA ASP A 96 22.77 -9.41 5.39
C ASP A 96 23.58 -10.53 6.04
N SER A 97 24.56 -11.09 5.30
CA SER A 97 25.41 -12.17 5.81
C SER A 97 26.32 -11.78 6.97
N ASP A 98 26.53 -10.48 7.20
CA ASP A 98 27.27 -9.95 8.36
C ASP A 98 26.32 -9.69 9.55
N GLY A 99 25.02 -9.93 9.38
CA GLY A 99 23.98 -9.70 10.37
C GLY A 99 23.50 -8.25 10.46
N LYS A 100 23.92 -7.35 9.56
CA LYS A 100 23.44 -5.96 9.57
C LYS A 100 22.02 -5.87 9.07
N LEU A 101 21.26 -4.94 9.64
CA LEU A 101 19.85 -4.74 9.33
C LEU A 101 19.67 -3.71 8.20
N TRP A 102 18.83 -4.05 7.25
CA TRP A 102 18.46 -3.25 6.08
C TRP A 102 16.95 -3.14 5.98
N VAL A 103 16.48 -2.06 5.34
CA VAL A 103 15.07 -1.83 5.01
C VAL A 103 14.96 -1.76 3.50
N GLY A 104 14.16 -2.66 2.93
CA GLY A 104 13.74 -2.59 1.53
C GLY A 104 12.36 -1.94 1.43
N GLU A 105 12.22 -0.93 0.58
CA GLU A 105 10.93 -0.27 0.31
C GLU A 105 10.82 0.17 -1.15
N SER A 106 9.60 0.31 -1.63
CA SER A 106 9.32 0.96 -2.92
C SER A 106 8.59 2.27 -2.66
N GLY A 107 9.08 3.38 -3.21
CA GLY A 107 8.51 4.71 -2.99
C GLY A 107 9.49 5.67 -2.28
N ASN A 108 10.78 5.35 -2.32
CA ASN A 108 11.83 6.20 -1.78
C ASN A 108 12.26 7.23 -2.83
N GLU A 109 12.31 8.51 -2.48
CA GLU A 109 12.68 9.58 -3.41
C GLU A 109 14.20 9.64 -3.61
N ASN A 110 14.67 9.44 -4.85
CA ASN A 110 16.09 9.54 -5.20
C ASN A 110 16.57 11.01 -5.34
N GLU A 111 17.86 11.22 -5.60
CA GLU A 111 18.44 12.57 -5.78
C GLU A 111 17.82 13.37 -6.95
N GLN A 112 17.15 12.70 -7.89
CA GLN A 112 16.47 13.29 -9.04
C GLN A 112 15.00 13.64 -8.74
N GLY A 113 14.49 13.29 -7.55
CA GLY A 113 13.10 13.49 -7.16
C GLY A 113 12.14 12.42 -7.70
N GLU A 114 12.67 11.25 -8.08
CA GLU A 114 11.89 10.12 -8.58
C GLU A 114 11.67 9.09 -7.48
N ASP A 115 10.46 8.53 -7.41
CA ASP A 115 10.14 7.46 -6.48
C ASP A 115 10.67 6.11 -7.01
N VAL A 116 11.58 5.49 -6.27
CA VAL A 116 12.25 4.24 -6.64
C VAL A 116 12.18 3.19 -5.54
N ILE A 117 12.56 1.97 -5.90
CA ILE A 117 12.82 0.87 -4.96
C ILE A 117 14.21 1.06 -4.37
N ALA A 118 14.30 1.17 -3.05
CA ALA A 118 15.54 1.38 -2.32
C ALA A 118 15.78 0.27 -1.30
N ILE A 119 17.07 -0.02 -1.04
CA ILE A 119 17.51 -0.85 0.07
C ILE A 119 18.47 -0.01 0.90
N LEU A 120 18.03 0.38 2.09
CA LEU A 120 18.74 1.33 2.95
C LEU A 120 19.24 0.63 4.21
N PRO A 121 20.42 0.98 4.75
CA PRO A 121 20.80 0.58 6.10
C PRO A 121 19.73 1.02 7.10
N TRP A 122 19.43 0.18 8.08
CA TRP A 122 18.41 0.49 9.10
C TRP A 122 18.66 1.83 9.79
N GLU A 123 19.92 2.13 10.12
CA GLU A 123 20.27 3.37 10.82
C GLU A 123 19.97 4.61 9.96
N GLU A 124 20.17 4.52 8.65
CA GLU A 124 19.87 5.61 7.72
C GLU A 124 18.36 5.82 7.58
N TRP A 125 17.61 4.74 7.34
CA TRP A 125 16.16 4.77 7.23
C TRP A 125 15.50 5.26 8.53
N TRP A 126 15.94 4.72 9.67
CA TRP A 126 15.40 5.08 10.98
C TRP A 126 15.73 6.52 11.39
N GLU A 127 16.95 7.01 11.12
CA GLU A 127 17.30 8.41 11.37
C GLU A 127 16.44 9.35 10.53
N PHE A 128 16.18 9.02 9.26
CA PHE A 128 15.26 9.78 8.42
C PHE A 128 13.85 9.81 9.02
N GLU A 129 13.26 8.66 9.32
CA GLU A 129 11.91 8.56 9.88
C GLU A 129 11.79 9.30 11.21
N VAL A 130 12.83 9.25 12.06
CA VAL A 130 12.81 9.90 13.38
C VAL A 130 13.01 11.42 13.29
N THR A 131 13.87 11.91 12.39
CA THR A 131 14.35 13.30 12.43
C THR A 131 13.97 14.17 11.23
N LYS A 132 13.72 13.57 10.06
CA LYS A 132 13.52 14.28 8.79
C LYS A 132 12.11 14.13 8.23
N ASP A 133 11.43 13.00 8.45
CA ASP A 133 10.07 12.83 7.97
C ASP A 133 9.09 13.76 8.71
N ASP A 134 8.65 14.80 8.00
CA ASP A 134 7.76 15.84 8.50
C ASP A 134 6.26 15.54 8.28
N SER A 135 5.94 14.38 7.72
CA SER A 135 4.56 13.92 7.43
C SER A 135 3.83 13.32 8.65
N ASN A 136 4.48 13.34 9.82
CA ASN A 136 4.01 12.72 11.05
C ASN A 136 3.70 11.21 10.84
N PRO A 137 4.72 10.36 10.61
CA PRO A 137 4.51 8.95 10.38
C PRO A 137 4.23 8.19 11.70
N GLN A 138 3.28 7.27 11.64
CA GLN A 138 3.08 6.18 12.58
C GLN A 138 3.66 4.91 11.95
N ILE A 139 4.49 4.19 12.68
CA ILE A 139 5.23 3.03 12.15
C ILE A 139 5.03 1.86 13.10
N ALA A 140 4.63 0.73 12.55
CA ALA A 140 4.56 -0.54 13.26
C ALA A 140 5.40 -1.61 12.57
N LEU A 141 6.05 -2.43 13.39
CA LEU A 141 6.73 -3.65 13.02
C LEU A 141 5.79 -4.83 13.27
N LEU A 142 5.66 -5.70 12.28
CA LEU A 142 4.88 -6.93 12.30
C LEU A 142 5.87 -8.09 12.11
N PRO A 143 6.35 -8.70 13.22
CA PRO A 143 7.29 -9.81 13.13
C PRO A 143 6.67 -10.99 12.38
N LEU A 144 7.43 -11.67 11.53
CA LEU A 144 6.96 -12.92 10.92
C LEU A 144 6.71 -13.99 11.99
N HIS A 145 5.64 -14.78 11.80
CA HIS A 145 5.39 -15.94 12.63
C HIS A 145 6.59 -16.92 12.54
N PRO A 146 7.04 -17.53 13.65
CA PRO A 146 8.22 -18.41 13.66
C PRO A 146 8.18 -19.53 12.61
N ASP A 147 7.01 -20.13 12.37
CA ASP A 147 6.84 -21.20 11.38
C ASP A 147 7.04 -20.71 9.93
N LEU A 148 6.73 -19.46 9.64
CA LEU A 148 6.97 -18.86 8.32
C LEU A 148 8.39 -18.34 8.20
N ARG A 149 8.93 -17.75 9.27
CA ARG A 149 10.35 -17.39 9.34
C ARG A 149 11.26 -18.60 9.08
N ALA A 150 10.90 -19.78 9.58
CA ALA A 150 11.63 -21.01 9.31
C ALA A 150 11.57 -21.47 7.84
N LYS A 151 10.59 -21.01 7.06
CA LYS A 151 10.45 -21.29 5.62
C LYS A 151 11.04 -20.20 4.74
N PHE A 152 11.18 -19.00 5.28
CA PHE A 152 11.64 -17.81 4.55
C PHE A 152 13.04 -18.04 3.98
N ASN A 153 13.12 -18.17 2.66
CA ASN A 153 14.40 -18.29 1.97
C ASN A 153 15.07 -16.92 1.84
N GLU A 154 15.90 -16.59 2.83
CA GLU A 154 16.61 -15.31 2.90
C GLU A 154 17.51 -15.04 1.70
N THR A 155 18.14 -16.08 1.13
CA THR A 155 18.96 -15.93 -0.08
C THR A 155 18.11 -15.51 -1.28
N ALA A 156 16.96 -16.14 -1.48
CA ALA A 156 16.05 -15.77 -2.56
C ALA A 156 15.46 -14.36 -2.36
N ALA A 157 15.13 -14.01 -1.11
CA ALA A 157 14.67 -12.67 -0.76
C ALA A 157 15.70 -11.59 -1.13
N TRP A 158 16.98 -11.80 -0.81
CA TRP A 158 18.06 -10.88 -1.19
C TRP A 158 18.29 -10.80 -2.69
N ILE A 159 18.23 -11.93 -3.40
CA ILE A 159 18.33 -11.94 -4.87
C ILE A 159 17.22 -11.08 -5.48
N TYR A 160 15.98 -11.26 -5.01
CA TYR A 160 14.84 -10.46 -5.46
C TYR A 160 15.05 -8.98 -5.13
N ALA A 161 15.34 -8.65 -3.86
CA ALA A 161 15.54 -7.27 -3.41
C ALA A 161 16.58 -6.55 -4.27
N LYS A 162 17.76 -7.15 -4.44
CA LYS A 162 18.85 -6.58 -5.24
C LYS A 162 18.53 -6.51 -6.74
N SER A 163 17.69 -7.42 -7.25
CA SER A 163 17.22 -7.31 -8.62
C SER A 163 16.30 -6.12 -8.85
N MET A 164 15.63 -5.61 -7.81
CA MET A 164 14.66 -4.52 -7.88
C MET A 164 15.22 -3.16 -7.43
N GLU A 165 16.34 -3.14 -6.71
CA GLU A 165 17.03 -1.91 -6.28
C GLU A 165 17.25 -0.94 -7.45
N GLY A 166 16.81 0.31 -7.28
CA GLY A 166 16.90 1.39 -8.27
C GLY A 166 15.81 1.38 -9.34
N LYS A 167 14.90 0.41 -9.34
CA LYS A 167 13.77 0.38 -10.29
C LYS A 167 12.64 1.32 -9.90
N PRO A 168 11.77 1.73 -10.84
CA PRO A 168 10.69 2.69 -10.57
C PRO A 168 9.62 2.16 -9.60
N TYR A 169 8.95 3.09 -8.91
CA TYR A 169 7.73 2.81 -8.17
C TYR A 169 6.59 2.32 -9.07
N GLY A 170 5.82 1.34 -8.60
CA GLY A 170 4.71 0.72 -9.33
C GLY A 170 3.44 1.58 -9.42
N TYR A 171 3.47 2.76 -10.02
CA TYR A 171 2.26 3.54 -10.25
C TYR A 171 1.23 2.80 -11.11
N HIS A 172 1.72 2.00 -12.06
CA HIS A 172 0.92 1.17 -12.97
C HIS A 172 0.07 0.11 -12.27
N ASN A 173 0.59 -0.53 -11.22
CA ASN A 173 -0.12 -1.59 -10.50
C ASN A 173 -0.97 -1.03 -9.36
N MET A 174 -0.46 -0.04 -8.61
CA MET A 174 -1.14 0.56 -7.46
C MET A 174 -2.53 1.12 -7.80
N ILE A 175 -2.71 1.73 -8.98
CA ILE A 175 -3.99 2.40 -9.29
C ILE A 175 -5.14 1.42 -9.55
N PHE A 176 -4.85 0.17 -9.93
CA PHE A 176 -5.87 -0.84 -10.23
C PHE A 176 -6.09 -1.85 -9.10
N SER A 177 -5.13 -1.99 -8.17
CA SER A 177 -5.16 -3.01 -7.11
C SER A 177 -6.32 -2.90 -6.11
N TRP A 178 -7.12 -1.84 -6.17
CA TRP A 178 -8.33 -1.69 -5.35
C TRP A 178 -9.63 -1.84 -6.15
N ILE A 179 -9.56 -2.06 -7.47
CA ILE A 179 -10.69 -2.12 -8.40
C ILE A 179 -10.93 -3.56 -8.85
N ASP A 180 -11.42 -4.42 -7.95
CA ASP A 180 -11.64 -5.84 -8.27
C ASP A 180 -13.01 -6.11 -8.94
N THR A 181 -13.96 -5.19 -8.75
CA THR A 181 -15.34 -5.33 -9.21
C THR A 181 -15.76 -4.12 -10.05
N ILE A 182 -16.85 -4.29 -10.80
CA ILE A 182 -17.38 -3.26 -11.71
C ILE A 182 -17.85 -2.00 -10.96
N SER A 183 -18.37 -2.15 -9.74
CA SER A 183 -19.02 -1.05 -9.00
C SER A 183 -18.70 -1.01 -7.51
N ASP A 184 -18.42 -2.16 -6.89
CA ASP A 184 -18.45 -2.32 -5.44
C ASP A 184 -17.07 -2.13 -4.81
N ASN A 185 -16.26 -1.27 -5.43
CA ASN A 185 -14.96 -0.82 -4.95
C ASN A 185 -14.85 0.71 -4.85
N TYR A 186 -15.81 1.47 -5.39
CA TYR A 186 -15.75 2.94 -5.43
C TYR A 186 -16.49 3.57 -4.24
N PRO A 187 -15.78 4.17 -3.27
CA PRO A 187 -16.42 4.92 -2.20
C PRO A 187 -17.28 6.05 -2.75
N PRO A 188 -18.57 6.18 -2.37
CA PRO A 188 -19.39 7.30 -2.80
C PRO A 188 -18.73 8.65 -2.45
N PRO A 189 -18.65 9.61 -3.40
CA PRO A 189 -19.37 9.69 -4.68
C PRO A 189 -18.59 9.17 -5.90
N LEU A 190 -17.48 8.45 -5.72
CA LEU A 190 -16.70 7.92 -6.82
C LEU A 190 -17.49 6.85 -7.58
N ASP A 191 -17.25 6.79 -8.89
CA ASP A 191 -17.64 5.69 -9.76
C ASP A 191 -16.59 5.56 -10.89
N ALA A 192 -16.68 4.49 -11.68
CA ALA A 192 -15.76 4.24 -12.78
C ALA A 192 -15.75 5.38 -13.82
N HIS A 193 -16.85 6.12 -14.00
CA HIS A 193 -16.92 7.24 -14.94
C HIS A 193 -16.23 8.49 -14.41
N VAL A 194 -16.28 8.74 -13.10
CA VAL A 194 -15.49 9.79 -12.44
C VAL A 194 -14.01 9.47 -12.58
N VAL A 195 -13.61 8.21 -12.35
CA VAL A 195 -12.22 7.77 -12.57
C VAL A 195 -11.81 7.96 -14.02
N ALA A 196 -12.60 7.50 -14.99
CA ALA A 196 -12.36 7.71 -16.41
C ALA A 196 -12.25 9.21 -16.79
N SER A 197 -13.06 10.07 -16.16
CA SER A 197 -13.04 11.52 -16.39
C SER A 197 -11.76 12.15 -15.85
N VAL A 198 -11.32 11.76 -14.65
CA VAL A 198 -10.05 12.20 -14.05
C VAL A 198 -8.87 11.74 -14.91
N MET A 199 -8.85 10.46 -15.31
CA MET A 199 -7.83 9.92 -16.21
C MET A 199 -7.76 10.68 -17.53
N THR A 200 -8.92 10.99 -18.14
CA THR A 200 -9.00 11.73 -19.40
C THR A 200 -8.46 13.16 -19.29
N VAL A 201 -8.81 13.87 -18.23
CA VAL A 201 -8.32 15.24 -17.98
C VAL A 201 -6.83 15.23 -17.70
N TRP A 202 -6.36 14.31 -16.84
CA TRP A 202 -4.96 14.22 -16.47
C TRP A 202 -4.07 13.77 -17.65
N SER A 203 -4.54 12.86 -18.50
CA SER A 203 -3.85 12.49 -19.76
C SER A 203 -3.65 13.66 -20.71
N LYS A 204 -4.49 14.70 -20.65
CA LYS A 204 -4.31 15.92 -21.44
C LYS A 204 -3.40 16.95 -20.77
N LEU A 205 -3.38 17.00 -19.45
CA LEU A 205 -2.63 17.99 -18.68
C LEU A 205 -1.18 17.56 -18.39
N GLN A 206 -0.95 16.27 -18.14
CA GLN A 206 0.34 15.67 -17.79
C GLN A 206 0.53 14.34 -18.55
N PRO A 207 0.79 14.40 -19.87
CA PRO A 207 0.76 13.22 -20.74
C PRO A 207 1.83 12.18 -20.41
N GLU A 208 3.02 12.59 -19.98
CA GLU A 208 4.10 11.67 -19.57
C GLU A 208 3.71 10.90 -18.30
N TYR A 209 3.21 11.60 -17.27
CA TYR A 209 2.75 10.96 -16.04
C TYR A 209 1.55 10.04 -16.27
N ALA A 210 0.59 10.45 -17.10
CA ALA A 210 -0.56 9.63 -17.44
C ALA A 210 -0.21 8.38 -18.28
N ALA A 211 0.80 8.48 -19.14
CA ALA A 211 1.34 7.31 -19.84
C ALA A 211 1.88 6.28 -18.84
N ASN A 212 2.58 6.76 -17.81
CA ASN A 212 3.17 5.97 -16.72
C ASN A 212 2.15 5.49 -15.67
N MET A 213 0.89 5.90 -15.73
CA MET A 213 -0.10 5.46 -14.72
C MET A 213 -1.10 4.45 -15.26
N TRP A 214 -1.68 4.68 -16.44
CA TRP A 214 -2.79 3.82 -16.90
C TRP A 214 -2.76 3.44 -18.38
N LYS A 215 -2.08 4.19 -19.25
CA LYS A 215 -2.12 3.89 -20.69
C LYS A 215 -1.59 2.48 -20.97
N GLU A 216 -0.40 2.16 -20.48
CA GLU A 216 0.19 0.86 -20.73
C GLU A 216 -0.53 -0.26 -19.97
N ALA A 217 -0.90 -0.01 -18.71
CA ALA A 217 -1.62 -0.94 -17.86
C ALA A 217 -2.97 -1.37 -18.46
N LEU A 218 -3.73 -0.43 -19.04
CA LEU A 218 -4.96 -0.72 -19.75
C LEU A 218 -4.72 -1.48 -21.06
N ASN A 219 -3.65 -1.15 -21.79
CA ASN A 219 -3.27 -1.89 -23.00
C ASN A 219 -2.93 -3.35 -22.67
N LYS A 220 -2.20 -3.62 -21.59
CA LYS A 220 -1.91 -4.99 -21.13
C LYS A 220 -3.18 -5.75 -20.79
N ARG A 221 -4.10 -5.15 -20.01
CA ARG A 221 -5.42 -5.71 -19.66
C ARG A 221 -6.27 -6.03 -20.89
N LEU A 222 -6.20 -5.18 -21.91
CA LEU A 222 -6.93 -5.37 -23.17
C LEU A 222 -6.22 -6.32 -24.16
N GLY A 223 -4.94 -6.65 -23.91
CA GLY A 223 -4.10 -7.40 -24.87
C GLY A 223 -3.76 -6.59 -26.13
N THR A 224 -3.61 -5.28 -26.01
CA THR A 224 -3.23 -4.35 -27.08
C THR A 224 -1.89 -3.68 -26.77
N LYS A 225 -1.36 -2.88 -27.71
CA LYS A 225 -0.15 -2.07 -27.51
C LYS A 225 -0.31 -0.72 -28.18
N GLY A 226 0.18 0.33 -27.53
CA GLY A 226 0.31 1.67 -28.11
C GLY A 226 -0.97 2.49 -28.22
N LEU A 227 -2.15 1.92 -27.92
CA LEU A 227 -3.42 2.64 -27.98
C LEU A 227 -3.48 3.75 -26.93
N ASP A 228 -4.00 4.91 -27.28
CA ASP A 228 -4.36 5.94 -26.31
C ASP A 228 -5.64 5.60 -25.55
N LEU A 229 -5.97 6.37 -24.50
CA LEU A 229 -7.14 6.07 -23.66
C LEU A 229 -8.45 6.05 -24.47
N SER A 230 -8.60 6.93 -25.45
CA SER A 230 -9.82 6.97 -26.28
C SER A 230 -9.91 5.76 -27.22
N GLU A 231 -8.78 5.35 -27.80
CA GLU A 231 -8.68 4.15 -28.62
C GLU A 231 -8.89 2.88 -27.81
N ILE A 232 -8.39 2.82 -26.56
CA ILE A 232 -8.65 1.73 -25.62
C ILE A 232 -10.14 1.59 -25.34
N ILE A 233 -10.83 2.70 -25.04
CA ILE A 233 -12.28 2.69 -24.79
C ILE A 233 -13.02 2.17 -26.03
N VAL A 234 -12.73 2.71 -27.22
CA VAL A 234 -13.35 2.26 -28.47
C VAL A 234 -13.06 0.78 -28.77
N GLU A 235 -11.83 0.33 -28.56
CA GLU A 235 -11.45 -1.06 -28.80
C GLU A 235 -12.07 -2.02 -27.77
N SER A 236 -12.21 -1.61 -26.51
CA SER A 236 -12.91 -2.37 -25.48
C SER A 236 -14.38 -2.58 -25.85
N GLU A 237 -15.08 -1.53 -26.29
CA GLU A 237 -16.46 -1.60 -26.75
C GLU A 237 -16.62 -2.52 -27.98
N LYS A 238 -15.72 -2.43 -28.96
CA LYS A 238 -15.71 -3.35 -30.13
C LYS A 238 -15.59 -4.81 -29.73
N ARG A 239 -14.89 -5.10 -28.63
CA ARG A 239 -14.73 -6.45 -28.07
C ARG A 239 -15.84 -6.85 -27.10
N GLY A 240 -16.83 -5.99 -26.88
CA GLY A 240 -17.91 -6.23 -25.93
C GLY A 240 -17.45 -6.21 -24.46
N ILE A 241 -16.33 -5.54 -24.16
CA ILE A 241 -15.80 -5.36 -22.81
C ILE A 241 -16.13 -3.92 -22.40
N THR A 242 -16.90 -3.74 -21.32
CA THR A 242 -17.18 -2.42 -20.78
C THR A 242 -15.92 -1.84 -20.13
N PHE A 243 -15.78 -0.51 -20.09
CA PHE A 243 -14.58 0.12 -19.53
C PHE A 243 -14.37 -0.23 -18.05
N ASP A 244 -15.44 -0.21 -17.25
CA ASP A 244 -15.48 -0.70 -15.88
C ASP A 244 -15.02 -2.16 -15.75
N LYS A 245 -15.43 -3.05 -16.67
CA LYS A 245 -14.96 -4.43 -16.68
C LYS A 245 -13.48 -4.52 -17.01
N LEU A 246 -12.97 -3.67 -17.89
CA LEU A 246 -11.55 -3.59 -18.22
C LEU A 246 -10.71 -3.15 -17.00
N LEU A 247 -11.20 -2.19 -16.21
CA LEU A 247 -10.55 -1.75 -14.97
C LEU A 247 -10.43 -2.91 -13.96
N SER A 248 -11.42 -3.81 -13.92
CA SER A 248 -11.45 -4.99 -13.04
C SER A 248 -10.63 -6.20 -13.50
N VAL A 249 -9.82 -6.06 -14.56
CA VAL A 249 -8.94 -7.15 -14.97
C VAL A 249 -7.72 -7.15 -14.05
N PRO A 250 -7.42 -8.29 -13.39
CA PRO A 250 -6.28 -8.35 -12.49
C PRO A 250 -4.96 -8.00 -13.19
N GLU A 251 -4.13 -7.24 -12.49
CA GLU A 251 -2.70 -7.14 -12.72
C GLU A 251 -2.07 -8.53 -12.66
N ASN A 252 -0.93 -8.66 -13.32
CA ASN A 252 -0.17 -9.89 -13.33
C ASN A 252 1.25 -9.61 -12.89
N ASP A 253 1.76 -10.42 -11.98
CA ASP A 253 3.09 -10.26 -11.40
C ASP A 253 4.22 -10.35 -12.45
N SER A 254 3.95 -10.93 -13.62
CA SER A 254 4.91 -11.02 -14.73
C SER A 254 4.89 -9.83 -15.69
N TRP A 255 3.95 -8.88 -15.54
CA TRP A 255 3.89 -7.72 -16.42
C TRP A 255 5.07 -6.78 -16.19
N VAL A 256 5.71 -6.39 -17.29
CA VAL A 256 6.82 -5.44 -17.32
C VAL A 256 6.41 -4.27 -18.20
N TYR A 257 6.59 -3.06 -17.69
CA TYR A 257 6.20 -1.80 -18.32
C TYR A 257 7.35 -1.21 -19.15
N GLU A 258 7.08 -0.18 -19.94
CA GLU A 258 8.09 0.49 -20.80
C GLU A 258 9.23 1.11 -19.97
N ASP A 259 8.93 1.58 -18.76
CA ASP A 259 9.89 2.07 -17.77
C ASP A 259 10.60 0.95 -16.99
N GLY A 260 10.22 -0.31 -17.24
CA GLY A 260 10.86 -1.50 -16.72
C GLY A 260 9.97 -2.30 -15.77
N GLN A 261 10.64 -3.11 -14.93
CA GLN A 261 9.96 -3.78 -13.83
C GLN A 261 9.73 -2.75 -12.72
N SER A 262 8.52 -2.70 -12.17
CA SER A 262 8.17 -1.79 -11.09
C SER A 262 7.24 -2.49 -10.10
N ALA A 263 7.19 -2.00 -8.87
CA ALA A 263 6.35 -2.57 -7.82
C ALA A 263 5.88 -1.45 -6.89
N SER A 264 4.61 -1.45 -6.47
CA SER A 264 4.17 -0.62 -5.35
C SER A 264 4.86 -1.06 -4.06
N CYS A 265 4.76 -0.27 -3.00
CA CYS A 265 5.35 -0.57 -1.69
C CYS A 265 4.99 -1.99 -1.21
N VAL A 266 3.72 -2.34 -1.26
CA VAL A 266 3.23 -3.65 -0.80
C VAL A 266 3.53 -4.77 -1.78
N ALA A 267 3.43 -4.52 -3.09
CA ALA A 267 3.75 -5.52 -4.10
C ALA A 267 5.23 -5.92 -4.03
N PHE A 268 6.14 -4.97 -3.77
CA PHE A 268 7.56 -5.26 -3.57
C PHE A 268 7.78 -6.24 -2.41
N VAL A 269 7.16 -5.99 -1.25
CA VAL A 269 7.30 -6.87 -0.08
C VAL A 269 6.68 -8.25 -0.34
N LEU A 270 5.48 -8.31 -0.91
CA LEU A 270 4.80 -9.58 -1.14
C LEU A 270 5.42 -10.40 -2.27
N MET A 271 5.99 -9.77 -3.31
CA MET A 271 6.79 -10.47 -4.31
C MET A 271 8.05 -11.07 -3.67
N MET A 272 8.71 -10.35 -2.75
CA MET A 272 9.80 -10.92 -1.97
C MET A 272 9.35 -12.13 -1.15
N TYR A 273 8.17 -12.07 -0.52
CA TYR A 273 7.60 -13.21 0.18
C TYR A 273 7.28 -14.39 -0.74
N LYS A 274 6.82 -14.14 -1.98
CA LYS A 274 6.65 -15.19 -3.01
C LYS A 274 7.98 -15.85 -3.35
N GLU A 275 9.00 -15.06 -3.67
CA GLU A 275 10.34 -15.57 -4.01
C GLU A 275 11.00 -16.29 -2.82
N ALA A 276 10.71 -15.85 -1.60
CA ALA A 276 11.16 -16.49 -0.37
C ALA A 276 10.37 -17.76 0.02
N GLY A 277 9.35 -18.14 -0.76
CA GLY A 277 8.59 -19.39 -0.58
C GLY A 277 7.44 -19.32 0.43
N LEU A 278 7.01 -18.13 0.88
CA LEU A 278 5.95 -18.01 1.89
C LEU A 278 4.55 -18.31 1.34
N PHE A 279 4.36 -18.23 0.02
CA PHE A 279 3.08 -18.51 -0.63
C PHE A 279 2.95 -19.95 -1.14
N ASP A 280 3.91 -20.83 -0.88
CA ASP A 280 3.81 -22.22 -1.34
C ASP A 280 2.64 -22.97 -0.66
N PRO A 281 1.88 -23.80 -1.42
CA PRO A 281 2.08 -24.19 -2.83
C PRO A 281 1.28 -23.33 -3.84
N ILE A 282 0.68 -22.22 -3.42
CA ILE A 282 -0.23 -21.42 -4.28
C ILE A 282 0.49 -20.31 -5.05
N THR A 283 1.82 -20.23 -4.98
CA THR A 283 2.68 -19.20 -5.59
C THR A 283 2.34 -18.89 -7.05
N SER A 284 1.96 -19.89 -7.85
CA SER A 284 1.60 -19.73 -9.27
C SER A 284 0.15 -19.30 -9.53
N SER A 285 -0.66 -19.15 -8.48
CA SER A 285 -2.09 -18.86 -8.55
C SER A 285 -2.47 -17.66 -7.68
N ILE A 286 -1.50 -16.82 -7.34
CA ILE A 286 -1.68 -15.61 -6.55
C ILE A 286 -0.89 -14.49 -7.24
N GLU A 287 -1.56 -13.38 -7.53
CA GLU A 287 -0.95 -12.20 -8.15
C GLU A 287 -0.83 -11.13 -7.06
N VAL A 288 0.34 -11.01 -6.43
CA VAL A 288 0.50 -10.10 -5.27
C VAL A 288 0.62 -8.63 -5.68
N THR A 289 0.77 -8.35 -6.97
CA THR A 289 0.61 -7.01 -7.55
C THR A 289 -0.83 -6.49 -7.46
N GLU A 290 -1.81 -7.36 -7.23
CA GLU A 290 -3.21 -7.00 -6.95
C GLU A 290 -3.47 -6.63 -5.49
N PHE A 291 -2.51 -6.85 -4.59
CA PHE A 291 -2.77 -6.68 -3.16
C PHE A 291 -2.71 -5.20 -2.78
N THR A 292 -3.66 -4.77 -1.96
CA THR A 292 -3.56 -3.52 -1.22
C THR A 292 -2.75 -3.71 0.06
N ILE A 293 -2.41 -2.61 0.74
CA ILE A 293 -1.74 -2.68 2.05
C ILE A 293 -2.60 -3.42 3.09
N LYS A 294 -3.93 -3.28 3.02
CA LYS A 294 -4.87 -4.06 3.83
C LYS A 294 -4.66 -5.54 3.62
N ASP A 295 -4.62 -5.96 2.36
CA ASP A 295 -4.50 -7.36 2.01
C ASP A 295 -3.21 -7.99 2.51
N ALA A 296 -2.12 -7.21 2.64
CA ALA A 296 -0.88 -7.68 3.23
C ALA A 296 -0.97 -7.87 4.74
N TYR A 297 -1.38 -6.84 5.50
CA TYR A 297 -1.34 -6.95 6.97
C TYR A 297 -2.41 -7.90 7.55
N ILE A 298 -3.45 -8.23 6.78
CA ILE A 298 -4.44 -9.25 7.20
C ILE A 298 -3.95 -10.68 6.97
N LEU A 299 -2.91 -10.91 6.15
CA LEU A 299 -2.34 -12.25 5.99
C LEU A 299 -1.92 -12.78 7.34
N ASN A 300 -2.21 -14.05 7.60
CA ASN A 300 -1.85 -14.73 8.84
C ASN A 300 -0.33 -15.07 8.91
N PHE A 301 0.49 -14.16 8.40
CA PHE A 301 1.92 -14.30 8.24
C PHE A 301 2.72 -13.86 9.46
N PHE A 302 2.09 -13.09 10.33
CA PHE A 302 2.76 -12.37 11.40
C PHE A 302 2.59 -13.08 12.74
N GLU A 303 3.30 -12.60 13.73
CA GLU A 303 3.21 -13.11 15.10
C GLU A 303 1.80 -12.87 15.67
N ASP A 304 1.21 -13.95 16.20
CA ASP A 304 -0.12 -13.99 16.82
C ASP A 304 -0.07 -14.22 18.34
N ASN A 305 1.11 -14.56 18.87
CA ASN A 305 1.37 -14.74 20.29
C ASN A 305 2.19 -13.58 20.84
N SER A 306 1.52 -12.73 21.61
CA SER A 306 2.13 -11.56 22.25
C SER A 306 3.30 -11.88 23.19
N THR A 307 3.42 -13.11 23.70
CA THR A 307 4.57 -13.50 24.54
C THR A 307 5.86 -13.72 23.76
N ARG A 308 5.79 -13.77 22.42
CA ARG A 308 6.95 -13.90 21.51
C ARG A 308 7.38 -12.57 20.89
N LEU A 309 6.58 -11.52 21.06
CA LEU A 309 6.96 -10.18 20.64
C LEU A 309 8.18 -9.70 21.46
N PRO A 310 9.06 -8.87 20.89
CA PRO A 310 10.21 -8.32 21.62
C PRO A 310 9.82 -7.62 22.92
N GLU A 311 10.69 -7.65 23.94
CA GLU A 311 10.37 -7.08 25.27
C GLU A 311 10.05 -5.58 25.25
N TRP A 312 10.62 -4.84 24.28
CA TRP A 312 10.35 -3.41 24.09
C TRP A 312 8.97 -3.14 23.44
N CYS A 313 8.37 -4.16 22.82
CA CYS A 313 7.10 -4.04 22.13
C CYS A 313 5.97 -3.64 23.08
N ASN A 314 5.24 -2.58 22.75
CA ASN A 314 4.15 -2.02 23.56
C ASN A 314 4.57 -1.59 24.98
N LYS A 315 5.86 -1.47 25.31
CA LYS A 315 6.32 -1.13 26.67
C LYS A 315 5.86 0.25 27.13
N ASP A 316 5.80 1.19 26.19
CA ASP A 316 5.52 2.61 26.44
C ASP A 316 4.03 2.99 26.30
N ASP A 317 3.16 2.01 26.05
CA ASP A 317 1.73 2.21 25.82
C ASP A 317 0.89 1.38 26.82
N ASP A 318 -0.21 1.97 27.29
CA ASP A 318 -1.17 1.32 28.18
C ASP A 318 -2.07 0.33 27.43
N VAL A 319 -2.23 0.52 26.11
CA VAL A 319 -2.89 -0.42 25.22
C VAL A 319 -1.89 -1.37 24.61
N LYS A 320 -2.11 -2.68 24.76
CA LYS A 320 -1.28 -3.73 24.15
C LYS A 320 -1.82 -4.09 22.78
N LEU A 321 -1.12 -3.65 21.73
CA LEU A 321 -1.41 -4.02 20.35
C LEU A 321 -0.90 -5.44 20.05
N PRO A 322 -1.49 -6.17 19.09
CA PRO A 322 -1.02 -7.50 18.69
C PRO A 322 0.27 -7.46 17.83
N PHE A 323 0.80 -6.27 17.59
CA PHE A 323 2.04 -5.96 16.86
C PHE A 323 2.81 -4.86 17.59
N CYS A 324 3.96 -4.45 17.06
CA CYS A 324 4.85 -3.51 17.73
C CYS A 324 4.85 -2.13 17.07
N GLN A 325 4.11 -1.17 17.64
CA GLN A 325 4.16 0.21 17.16
C GLN A 325 5.41 0.95 17.68
N ILE A 326 6.40 1.13 16.82
CA ILE A 326 7.73 1.68 17.15
C ILE A 326 7.81 3.20 17.04
N LYS A 327 6.92 3.83 16.28
CA LYS A 327 6.85 5.30 16.15
C LYS A 327 5.41 5.79 15.96
N GLY A 328 5.16 7.02 16.37
CA GLY A 328 3.98 7.79 15.98
C GLY A 328 3.17 8.30 17.16
N LYS A 329 2.61 9.50 16.97
CA LYS A 329 1.73 10.16 17.94
C LYS A 329 0.42 9.40 18.15
N TYR A 330 -0.14 8.84 17.09
CA TYR A 330 -1.44 8.19 17.11
C TYR A 330 -1.29 6.68 17.04
N ARG A 331 -2.19 5.96 17.71
CA ARG A 331 -2.21 4.51 17.77
C ARG A 331 -2.60 3.96 16.40
N MET A 332 -1.79 3.05 15.88
CA MET A 332 -2.08 2.37 14.63
C MET A 332 -3.19 1.36 14.85
N GLU A 333 -4.12 1.34 13.90
CA GLU A 333 -5.17 0.35 13.80
C GLU A 333 -4.91 -0.48 12.54
N LEU A 334 -4.93 -1.81 12.65
CA LEU A 334 -4.79 -2.72 11.50
C LEU A 334 -5.99 -3.68 11.50
N PRO A 335 -7.18 -3.26 11.03
CA PRO A 335 -8.39 -4.07 11.13
C PRO A 335 -8.27 -5.41 10.39
N GLY A 336 -8.47 -6.51 11.12
CA GLY A 336 -8.29 -7.85 10.57
C GLY A 336 -6.83 -8.31 10.52
N TYR A 337 -5.91 -7.61 11.18
CA TYR A 337 -4.51 -8.01 11.33
C TYR A 337 -4.38 -9.51 11.58
N ASN A 338 -3.56 -10.16 10.75
CA ASN A 338 -3.10 -11.52 10.96
C ASN A 338 -4.22 -12.58 11.06
N THR A 339 -5.29 -12.44 10.26
CA THR A 339 -6.48 -13.32 10.34
C THR A 339 -6.69 -14.22 9.13
N MET A 340 -6.10 -13.88 7.98
CA MET A 340 -6.41 -14.49 6.69
C MET A 340 -5.32 -15.43 6.21
N LYS A 341 -5.68 -16.71 6.04
CA LYS A 341 -4.81 -17.65 5.34
C LYS A 341 -4.83 -17.35 3.84
N PRO A 342 -3.67 -17.24 3.16
CA PRO A 342 -3.62 -17.07 1.71
C PRO A 342 -4.36 -18.20 0.98
N TYR A 343 -5.01 -17.86 -0.13
CA TYR A 343 -5.69 -18.79 -1.02
C TYR A 343 -5.51 -18.37 -2.49
N ALA A 344 -5.73 -19.31 -3.42
CA ALA A 344 -5.59 -19.05 -4.85
C ALA A 344 -6.59 -17.98 -5.33
N HIS A 345 -6.15 -17.07 -6.19
CA HIS A 345 -6.93 -15.95 -6.74
C HIS A 345 -7.48 -15.00 -5.67
N MET A 346 -6.77 -14.87 -4.55
CA MET A 346 -7.11 -13.93 -3.48
C MET A 346 -7.01 -12.48 -3.98
N ASN A 347 -8.04 -11.69 -3.67
CA ASN A 347 -8.14 -10.25 -4.01
C ASN A 347 -8.14 -9.92 -5.51
N GLU A 348 -8.62 -10.84 -6.36
CA GLU A 348 -8.83 -10.54 -7.79
C GLU A 348 -10.28 -10.11 -8.10
N ARG A 349 -11.20 -10.29 -7.16
CA ARG A 349 -12.67 -10.16 -7.34
C ARG A 349 -13.40 -9.69 -6.08
N CYS A 350 -12.70 -9.01 -5.18
CA CYS A 350 -13.19 -8.66 -3.86
C CYS A 350 -13.71 -7.22 -3.78
N PRO A 351 -14.99 -7.01 -3.45
CA PRO A 351 -15.50 -5.68 -3.21
C PRO A 351 -14.84 -5.10 -1.95
N SER A 352 -14.62 -3.78 -1.95
CA SER A 352 -14.09 -3.04 -0.82
C SER A 352 -14.76 -1.67 -0.76
N LEU A 353 -15.71 -1.51 0.16
CA LEU A 353 -16.43 -0.25 0.33
C LEU A 353 -16.42 0.22 1.78
N PRO A 354 -16.18 1.52 2.02
CA PRO A 354 -16.33 2.11 3.34
C PRO A 354 -17.79 2.09 3.83
N PRO A 355 -18.01 2.19 5.14
CA PRO A 355 -16.97 2.26 6.18
C PRO A 355 -16.45 0.89 6.63
N ASP A 356 -17.18 -0.18 6.34
CA ASP A 356 -16.92 -1.50 6.96
C ASP A 356 -15.91 -2.36 6.18
N TYR A 357 -15.78 -2.12 4.87
CA TYR A 357 -14.88 -2.86 3.97
C TYR A 357 -15.05 -4.39 4.09
N ASN A 358 -16.32 -4.81 4.13
CA ASN A 358 -16.71 -6.20 4.34
C ASN A 358 -16.28 -7.09 3.17
N ARG A 359 -15.62 -8.22 3.49
CA ARG A 359 -15.29 -9.26 2.51
C ARG A 359 -16.51 -10.14 2.26
N THR A 360 -16.86 -10.36 0.99
CA THR A 360 -17.98 -11.23 0.59
C THR A 360 -17.52 -12.68 0.48
N LYS A 361 -18.43 -13.65 0.37
CA LYS A 361 -18.06 -15.08 0.29
C LYS A 361 -17.15 -15.36 -0.93
N GLY A 362 -15.96 -15.92 -0.68
CA GLY A 362 -14.94 -16.16 -1.71
C GLY A 362 -13.85 -15.09 -1.69
N CYS A 363 -14.14 -14.00 -0.97
CA CYS A 363 -13.22 -13.21 -0.20
C CYS A 363 -13.29 -13.67 1.27
#